data_AF-A0A533UTL5-F1
#
_entry.id   AF-A0A533UTL5-F1
#
_cell.length_a   1.000
_cell.length_b   1.000
_cell.length_c   1.000
_cell.angle_alpha   90.00
_cell.angle_beta   90.00
_cell.angle_gamma   90.00
#
_symmetry.space_group_name_H-M   'P 1'
#
loop_
_entity.id
_entity.type
_entity.pdbx_description
1 polymer ?
#
loop_
_entity_poly.entity_id
_entity_poly.type
_entity_poly.pdbx_seq_one_letter_code
_entity_poly.pdbx_strand_id
1 'polypeptide(L)'
;MESENNIDSILEQLRKGKFAIDKSNYASKEELYEHAHYIISSSRQSILNSIRETNPKFHSIVKWAIDSFISNPNSRLWHIMSSLGLYLSKRVSKKVNMYGYNPLIFEQRSWTNLISLSLSP
;
A
#
# COMPACT_ATOMS: atom_id res chain seq x y z
N MET A 1 39.69 -16.90 2.11
CA MET A 1 38.54 -17.28 2.95
C MET A 1 37.31 -16.74 2.27
N GLU A 2 36.73 -17.53 1.37
CA GLU A 2 35.55 -17.17 0.61
C GLU A 2 34.34 -17.29 1.55
N SER A 3 33.77 -16.14 1.91
CA SER A 3 32.51 -16.05 2.63
C SER A 3 31.44 -16.72 1.78
N GLU A 4 30.85 -17.82 2.28
CA GLU A 4 29.69 -18.47 1.67
C GLU A 4 28.62 -17.43 1.34
N ASN A 5 28.44 -17.22 0.06
CA ASN A 5 27.44 -16.32 -0.54
C ASN A 5 26.07 -17.04 -0.52
N ASN A 6 25.66 -17.52 0.65
CA ASN A 6 24.40 -18.22 0.84
C ASN A 6 23.26 -17.19 1.01
N ILE A 7 22.18 -17.37 0.25
CA ILE A 7 20.97 -16.55 0.27
C ILE A 7 20.44 -16.39 1.70
N ASP A 8 20.54 -17.43 2.53
CA ASP A 8 20.10 -17.38 3.93
C ASP A 8 20.88 -16.35 4.76
N SER A 9 22.20 -16.23 4.52
CA SER A 9 23.05 -15.24 5.18
C SER A 9 22.70 -13.82 4.73
N ILE A 10 22.39 -13.65 3.45
CA ILE A 10 21.95 -12.37 2.87
C ILE A 10 20.59 -11.97 3.47
N LEU A 11 19.63 -12.89 3.57
CA LEU A 11 18.32 -12.68 4.18
C LEU A 11 18.44 -12.35 5.67
N GLU A 12 19.31 -13.04 6.40
CA GLU A 12 19.63 -12.76 7.80
C GLU A 12 20.18 -11.33 7.99
N GLN A 13 21.06 -10.88 7.10
CA GLN A 13 21.66 -9.55 7.16
C GLN A 13 20.68 -8.45 6.76
N LEU A 14 19.78 -8.71 5.80
CA LEU A 14 18.64 -7.85 5.47
C LEU A 14 17.67 -7.73 6.65
N ARG A 15 17.34 -8.86 7.29
CA ARG A 15 16.51 -8.90 8.50
C ARG A 15 17.12 -8.09 9.66
N LYS A 16 18.44 -8.17 9.81
CA LYS A 16 19.22 -7.44 10.83
C LYS A 16 19.50 -5.97 10.44
N GLY A 17 19.08 -5.52 9.26
CA GLY A 17 19.27 -4.15 8.78
C GLY A 17 20.73 -3.77 8.50
N LYS A 18 21.62 -4.76 8.32
CA LYS A 18 23.06 -4.53 8.11
C LYS A 18 23.37 -3.97 6.72
N PHE A 19 22.55 -4.29 5.73
CA PHE A 19 22.58 -3.69 4.40
C PHE A 19 21.14 -3.43 3.94
N ALA A 20 20.91 -2.33 3.23
CA ALA A 20 19.65 -2.03 2.57
C ALA A 20 19.82 -2.25 1.07
N ILE A 21 18.76 -2.66 0.39
CA ILE A 21 18.74 -2.69 -1.07
C ILE A 21 18.75 -1.23 -1.53
N ASP A 22 19.94 -0.71 -1.84
CA ASP A 22 20.20 0.71 -2.04
C ASP A 22 19.61 1.25 -3.35
N LYS A 23 19.46 0.40 -4.38
CA LYS A 23 18.85 0.74 -5.67
C LYS A 23 18.20 -0.47 -6.31
N SER A 24 16.95 -0.72 -5.95
CA SER A 24 16.02 -1.27 -6.94
C SER A 24 15.48 -0.07 -7.71
N ASN A 25 15.23 -0.21 -9.01
CA ASN A 25 14.46 0.76 -9.80
C ASN A 25 12.99 0.78 -9.33
N TYR A 26 12.75 0.91 -8.02
CA TYR A 26 11.44 1.16 -7.47
C TYR A 26 11.08 2.61 -7.76
N ALA A 27 9.80 2.82 -8.11
CA ALA A 27 9.25 4.15 -8.32
C ALA A 27 9.57 5.07 -7.14
N SER A 28 10.05 6.28 -7.45
CA SER A 28 10.11 7.40 -6.52
C SER A 28 8.74 7.67 -5.90
N LYS A 29 8.70 8.38 -4.77
CA LYS A 29 7.41 8.73 -4.14
C LYS A 29 6.56 9.52 -5.13
N GLU A 30 7.17 10.47 -5.82
CA GLU A 30 6.58 11.32 -6.84
C GLU A 30 5.97 10.48 -7.97
N GLU A 31 6.72 9.54 -8.56
CA GLU A 31 6.20 8.61 -9.58
C GLU A 31 5.03 7.76 -9.06
N LEU A 32 5.07 7.37 -7.78
CA LEU A 32 3.99 6.62 -7.14
C LEU A 32 2.71 7.46 -7.01
N TYR A 33 2.83 8.75 -6.67
CA TYR A 33 1.70 9.68 -6.63
C TYR A 33 1.15 9.98 -8.03
N GLU A 34 2.02 10.21 -9.01
CA GLU A 34 1.62 10.45 -10.40
C GLU A 34 0.89 9.23 -10.96
N HIS A 35 1.40 8.02 -10.70
CA HIS A 35 0.77 6.78 -11.13
C HIS A 35 -0.59 6.56 -10.44
N ALA A 36 -0.69 6.85 -9.15
CA ALA A 36 -1.96 6.80 -8.42
C ALA A 36 -2.99 7.81 -8.99
N HIS A 37 -2.55 9.02 -9.31
CA HIS A 37 -3.38 10.05 -9.96
C HIS A 37 -3.87 9.58 -11.33
N TYR A 38 -2.98 9.01 -12.15
CA TYR A 38 -3.33 8.46 -13.45
C TYR A 38 -4.37 7.32 -13.34
N ILE A 39 -4.14 6.35 -12.46
CA ILE A 39 -5.06 5.21 -12.28
C ILE A 39 -6.43 5.70 -11.80
N ILE A 40 -6.47 6.53 -10.75
CA ILE A 40 -7.74 6.98 -10.17
C ILE A 40 -8.51 7.88 -11.15
N SER A 41 -7.81 8.76 -11.88
CA SER A 41 -8.43 9.63 -12.89
C SER A 41 -9.02 8.83 -14.04
N SER A 42 -8.26 7.89 -14.61
CA SER A 42 -8.69 7.08 -15.75
C SER A 42 -9.79 6.08 -15.40
N SER A 43 -9.81 5.57 -14.17
CA SER A 43 -10.81 4.58 -13.69
C SER A 43 -11.98 5.19 -12.91
N ARG A 44 -12.05 6.53 -12.80
CA ARG A 44 -13.04 7.24 -11.98
C ARG A 44 -14.45 6.69 -12.12
N GLN A 45 -14.97 6.61 -13.34
CA GLN A 45 -16.36 6.20 -13.56
C GLN A 45 -16.58 4.73 -13.17
N SER A 46 -15.60 3.86 -13.45
CA SER A 46 -15.65 2.44 -13.09
C SER A 46 -15.69 2.26 -11.57
N ILE A 47 -14.89 3.03 -10.82
CA ILE A 47 -14.91 3.00 -9.35
C ILE A 47 -16.28 3.45 -8.83
N LEU A 48 -16.82 4.55 -9.36
CA LEU A 48 -18.12 5.07 -8.92
C LEU A 48 -19.28 4.11 -9.22
N ASN A 49 -19.27 3.47 -10.38
CA ASN A 49 -20.26 2.46 -10.74
C ASN A 49 -20.18 1.26 -9.79
N SER A 50 -18.97 0.75 -9.54
CA SER A 50 -18.76 -0.38 -8.61
C SER A 50 -19.22 -0.06 -7.19
N ILE A 51 -18.95 1.14 -6.67
CA ILE A 51 -19.42 1.54 -5.35
C ILE A 51 -20.94 1.74 -5.32
N ARG A 52 -21.52 2.28 -6.39
CA ARG A 52 -22.99 2.41 -6.49
C ARG A 52 -23.69 1.05 -6.43
N GLU A 53 -23.10 0.03 -7.02
CA GLU A 53 -23.63 -1.34 -7.02
C GLU A 53 -23.41 -2.07 -5.68
N THR A 54 -22.18 -2.00 -5.15
CA THR A 54 -21.79 -2.82 -3.99
C THR A 54 -22.08 -2.14 -2.64
N ASN A 55 -21.97 -0.82 -2.59
CA ASN A 55 -21.96 -0.04 -1.36
C ASN A 55 -22.57 1.36 -1.54
N PRO A 56 -23.83 1.48 -1.99
CA PRO A 56 -24.45 2.74 -2.40
C PRO A 56 -24.42 3.83 -1.32
N LYS A 57 -24.49 3.44 -0.04
CA LYS A 57 -24.38 4.36 1.11
C LYS A 57 -23.07 5.16 1.16
N PHE A 58 -21.99 4.62 0.56
CA PHE A 58 -20.68 5.28 0.51
C PHE A 58 -20.43 6.00 -0.82
N HIS A 59 -21.36 5.95 -1.79
CA HIS A 59 -21.15 6.54 -3.10
C HIS A 59 -20.77 8.03 -3.04
N SER A 60 -21.48 8.83 -2.24
CA SER A 60 -21.22 10.27 -2.15
C SER A 60 -19.85 10.59 -1.55
N ILE A 61 -19.44 9.87 -0.49
CA ILE A 61 -18.14 10.11 0.14
C ILE A 61 -16.99 9.63 -0.74
N VAL A 62 -17.16 8.50 -1.45
CA VAL A 62 -16.17 8.02 -2.41
C VAL A 62 -16.05 8.97 -3.59
N LYS A 63 -17.18 9.47 -4.12
CA LYS A 63 -17.17 10.48 -5.18
C LYS A 63 -16.44 11.74 -4.76
N TRP A 64 -16.74 12.26 -3.58
CA TRP A 64 -16.03 13.42 -3.04
C TRP A 64 -14.52 13.16 -2.90
N ALA A 65 -14.15 12.00 -2.37
CA ALA A 65 -12.74 11.62 -2.21
C ALA A 65 -12.01 11.55 -3.56
N ILE A 66 -12.60 10.88 -4.56
CA ILE A 66 -12.01 10.77 -5.89
C ILE A 66 -11.90 12.15 -6.55
N ASP A 67 -12.98 12.94 -6.55
CA ASP A 67 -12.98 14.26 -7.18
C ASP A 67 -11.96 15.19 -6.50
N SER A 68 -11.89 15.18 -5.17
CA SER A 68 -10.91 15.97 -4.42
C SER A 68 -9.47 15.54 -4.72
N PHE A 69 -9.19 14.24 -4.83
CA PHE A 69 -7.86 13.74 -5.18
C PHE A 69 -7.47 14.11 -6.61
N ILE A 70 -8.38 13.97 -7.57
CA ILE A 70 -8.10 14.31 -8.97
C ILE A 70 -7.83 15.81 -9.13
N SER A 71 -8.61 16.66 -8.46
CA SER A 71 -8.46 18.12 -8.56
C SER A 71 -7.18 18.65 -7.90
N ASN A 72 -6.73 18.05 -6.80
CA ASN A 72 -5.51 18.48 -6.12
C ASN A 72 -4.76 17.28 -5.48
N PRO A 73 -4.07 16.45 -6.28
CA PRO A 73 -3.41 15.24 -5.78
C PRO A 73 -2.28 15.55 -4.79
N ASN A 74 -1.66 16.73 -4.91
CA ASN A 74 -0.55 17.20 -4.07
C ASN A 74 -1.02 17.93 -2.79
N SER A 75 -2.31 17.82 -2.45
CA SER A 75 -2.80 18.43 -1.21
C SER A 75 -2.19 17.75 0.02
N ARG A 76 -2.03 18.52 1.10
CA ARG A 76 -1.56 18.00 2.40
C ARG A 76 -2.43 16.85 2.92
N LEU A 77 -3.74 16.90 2.70
CA LEU A 77 -4.66 15.83 3.08
C LEU A 77 -4.27 14.51 2.41
N TRP A 78 -4.09 14.54 1.10
CA TRP A 78 -3.78 13.33 0.32
C TRP A 78 -2.39 12.79 0.62
N HIS A 79 -1.40 13.64 0.90
CA HIS A 79 -0.09 13.22 1.41
C HIS A 79 -0.16 12.52 2.78
N ILE A 80 -1.03 12.99 3.68
CA ILE A 80 -1.23 12.34 4.99
C ILE A 80 -1.91 10.98 4.78
N MET A 81 -2.95 10.93 3.95
CA MET A 81 -3.72 9.70 3.70
C MET A 81 -2.87 8.63 3.01
N SER A 82 -2.08 8.99 2.00
CA SER A 82 -1.15 8.06 1.35
C SER A 82 -0.06 7.56 2.30
N SER A 83 0.51 8.45 3.12
CA SER A 83 1.53 8.09 4.11
C SER A 83 0.98 7.11 5.14
N LEU A 84 -0.25 7.35 5.61
CA LEU A 84 -0.96 6.42 6.49
C LEU A 84 -1.20 5.08 5.79
N GLY A 85 -1.70 5.08 4.55
CA GLY A 85 -1.92 3.86 3.77
C GLY A 85 -0.65 3.03 3.57
N LEU A 86 0.47 3.68 3.24
CA LEU A 86 1.78 3.03 3.11
C LEU A 86 2.27 2.48 4.45
N TYR A 87 2.09 3.23 5.53
CA TYR A 87 2.46 2.78 6.87
C TYR A 87 1.69 1.52 7.29
N LEU A 88 0.36 1.51 7.13
CA LEU A 88 -0.47 0.35 7.46
C LEU A 88 -0.11 -0.85 6.57
N SER A 89 0.09 -0.61 5.27
CA SER A 89 0.50 -1.66 4.31
C SER A 89 1.86 -2.28 4.69
N LYS A 90 2.82 -1.45 5.11
CA LYS A 90 4.13 -1.92 5.60
C LYS A 90 3.98 -2.77 6.86
N ARG A 91 3.07 -2.41 7.79
CA ARG A 91 2.80 -3.22 8.99
C ARG A 91 2.20 -4.57 8.62
N VAL A 92 1.20 -4.62 7.75
CA VAL A 92 0.62 -5.89 7.28
C VAL A 92 1.68 -6.76 6.61
N SER A 93 2.43 -6.19 5.66
CA SER A 93 3.50 -6.89 4.95
C SER A 93 4.54 -7.46 5.91
N LYS A 94 4.97 -6.69 6.93
CA LYS A 94 5.89 -7.18 7.95
C LYS A 94 5.30 -8.36 8.74
N LYS A 95 4.03 -8.28 9.14
CA LYS A 95 3.39 -9.37 9.90
C LYS A 95 3.29 -10.65 9.10
N VAL A 96 2.83 -10.57 7.85
CA VAL A 96 2.70 -11.73 6.98
C VAL A 96 4.07 -12.30 6.62
N ASN A 97 4.99 -11.47 6.13
CA ASN A 97 6.25 -11.96 5.55
C ASN A 97 7.33 -12.28 6.59
N MET A 98 7.30 -11.64 7.77
CA MET A 98 8.38 -11.79 8.77
C MET A 98 7.92 -12.49 10.04
N TYR A 99 6.63 -12.41 10.40
CA TYR A 99 6.10 -12.95 11.67
C TYR A 99 5.17 -14.15 11.48
N GLY A 100 5.06 -14.69 10.26
CA GLY A 100 4.34 -15.93 9.99
C GLY A 100 2.82 -15.80 10.06
N TYR A 101 2.27 -14.59 9.90
CA TYR A 101 0.81 -14.41 9.81
C TYR A 101 0.27 -14.99 8.50
N ASN A 102 -1.00 -15.40 8.50
CA ASN A 102 -1.63 -16.05 7.36
C ASN A 102 -1.57 -15.16 6.08
N PRO A 103 -0.89 -15.61 5.01
CA PRO A 103 -0.76 -14.85 3.77
C PRO A 103 -2.07 -14.72 2.98
N LEU A 104 -3.04 -15.61 3.20
CA LEU A 104 -4.34 -15.60 2.53
C LEU A 104 -5.16 -14.34 2.85
N ILE A 105 -4.75 -13.54 3.86
CA ILE A 105 -5.41 -12.27 4.17
C ILE A 105 -5.38 -11.27 3.01
N PHE A 106 -4.36 -11.33 2.14
CA PHE A 106 -4.30 -10.47 0.96
C PHE A 106 -5.32 -10.88 -0.12
N GLU A 107 -5.62 -12.19 -0.23
CA GLU A 107 -6.58 -12.73 -1.21
C GLU A 107 -8.02 -12.36 -0.87
N GLN A 108 -8.32 -12.18 0.42
CA GLN A 108 -9.64 -11.77 0.90
C GLN A 108 -10.04 -10.35 0.45
N ARG A 109 -9.08 -9.52 0.03
CA ARG A 109 -9.28 -8.12 -0.41
C ARG A 109 -10.15 -7.30 0.57
N SER A 110 -10.06 -7.62 1.86
CA SER A 110 -10.86 -7.00 2.92
C SER A 110 -10.08 -5.89 3.60
N TRP A 111 -10.45 -4.64 3.32
CA TRP A 111 -9.82 -3.46 3.94
C TRP A 111 -9.94 -3.48 5.46
N THR A 112 -11.08 -3.92 6.01
CA THR A 112 -11.26 -4.05 7.45
C THR A 112 -10.28 -5.04 8.08
N ASN A 113 -10.08 -6.20 7.45
CA ASN A 113 -9.14 -7.20 7.95
C ASN A 113 -7.68 -6.70 7.85
N LEU A 114 -7.32 -6.06 6.73
CA LEU A 114 -5.98 -5.49 6.54
C LEU A 114 -5.69 -4.37 7.56
N ILE A 115 -6.65 -3.47 7.78
CA ILE A 115 -6.52 -2.39 8.77
C ILE A 115 -6.43 -2.99 10.17
N SER A 116 -7.32 -3.93 10.52
CA SER A 116 -7.29 -4.60 11.83
C SER A 116 -5.94 -5.27 12.09
N LEU A 117 -5.42 -6.02 11.12
CA LEU A 117 -4.12 -6.68 11.23
C LEU A 117 -2.97 -5.66 11.33
N SER A 118 -3.05 -4.55 10.61
CA SER A 118 -2.04 -3.50 10.67
C SER A 118 -1.97 -2.81 12.03
N LEU A 119 -3.09 -2.71 12.74
CA LEU A 119 -3.21 -2.01 14.01
C LEU A 119 -3.01 -2.92 15.22
N SER A 120 -3.17 -4.24 15.06
CA SER A 120 -2.85 -5.17 16.14
C SER A 120 -1.39 -5.02 16.56
N PRO A 121 -1.07 -5.27 17.85
CA PRO A 121 0.31 -5.19 18.33
C PRO A 121 1.25 -6.09 17.53
#